data_AF-A0A5C7UZ12-F1
#
_entry.id   AF-A0A5C7UZ12-F1
#
_cell.length_a   1.000
_cell.length_b   1.000
_cell.length_c   1.000
_cell.angle_alpha   90.00
_cell.angle_beta   90.00
_cell.angle_gamma   90.00
#
_symmetry.space_group_name_H-M   'P 1'
#
loop_
_entity.id
_entity.type
_entity.pdbx_description
1 polymer ?
#
loop_
_entity_poly.entity_id
_entity_poly.type
_entity_poly.pdbx_seq_one_letter_code
_entity_poly.pdbx_strand_id
1 'polypeptide(L)'
;MESDQILEEIRDINLSYLLLAKQMLREDKVSAMYRLGVNTDVAEILDKLTSAQLVKMAASNMLLCRFRFDDRLIAEMLSNDSRDQAVTKSHAAILMAGKPAEAVA
;
A
#
# COMPACT_ATOMS: atom_id res chain seq x y z
N MET A 1 28.37 0.22 -3.54
CA MET A 1 27.92 0.59 -4.90
C MET A 1 26.59 -0.08 -5.22
N GLU A 2 26.51 -1.40 -5.43
CA GLU A 2 25.21 -2.06 -5.72
C GLU A 2 24.21 -1.99 -4.53
N SER A 3 24.70 -2.16 -3.30
CA SER A 3 23.86 -2.03 -2.10
C SER A 3 23.39 -0.59 -1.83
N ASP A 4 24.18 0.41 -2.21
CA ASP A 4 23.80 1.83 -2.05
C ASP A 4 22.68 2.20 -3.04
N GLN A 5 22.76 1.68 -4.26
CA GLN A 5 21.73 1.84 -5.28
C GLN A 5 20.39 1.22 -4.85
N ILE A 6 20.42 0.01 -4.25
CA ILE A 6 19.20 -0.61 -3.71
C ILE A 6 18.58 0.25 -2.62
N LEU A 7 19.38 0.86 -1.74
CA LEU A 7 18.87 1.75 -0.68
C LEU A 7 18.26 3.04 -1.25
N GLU A 8 18.82 3.58 -2.33
CA GLU A 8 18.24 4.71 -3.05
C GLU A 8 16.89 4.35 -3.70
N GLU A 9 16.80 3.20 -4.35
CA GLU A 9 15.55 2.70 -4.93
C GLU A 9 14.46 2.46 -3.86
N ILE A 10 14.84 1.87 -2.71
CA ILE A 10 13.93 1.71 -1.57
C ILE A 10 13.40 3.07 -1.11
N ARG A 11 14.26 4.08 -1.03
CA ARG A 11 13.88 5.43 -0.62
C ARG A 11 12.91 6.07 -1.62
N ASP A 12 13.14 5.91 -2.91
CA ASP A 12 12.29 6.46 -3.96
C ASP A 12 10.90 5.80 -3.99
N ILE A 13 10.85 4.48 -3.80
CA ILE A 13 9.59 3.73 -3.67
C ILE A 13 8.83 4.18 -2.42
N ASN A 14 9.51 4.29 -1.28
CA ASN A 14 8.88 4.72 -0.03
C ASN A 14 8.29 6.13 -0.16
N LEU A 15 9.03 7.07 -0.75
CA LEU A 15 8.56 8.44 -0.94
C LEU A 15 7.34 8.47 -1.88
N SER A 16 7.41 7.76 -3.00
CA SER A 16 6.32 7.66 -3.97
C SER A 16 5.05 7.06 -3.36
N TYR A 17 5.20 6.00 -2.55
CA TYR A 17 4.09 5.38 -1.82
C TYR A 17 3.43 6.36 -0.84
N LEU A 18 4.22 7.05 0.00
CA LEU A 18 3.68 7.97 0.99
C LEU A 18 2.97 9.17 0.34
N LEU A 19 3.50 9.69 -0.77
CA LEU A 19 2.86 10.78 -1.52
C LEU A 19 1.51 10.33 -2.12
N LEU A 20 1.46 9.14 -2.73
CA LEU A 20 0.22 8.57 -3.24
C LEU A 20 -0.81 8.34 -2.12
N ALA A 21 -0.38 7.76 -0.99
CA ALA A 21 -1.25 7.53 0.15
C ALA A 21 -1.89 8.83 0.65
N LYS A 22 -1.11 9.91 0.77
CA LYS A 22 -1.63 11.24 1.13
C LYS A 22 -2.61 11.78 0.10
N GLN A 23 -2.31 11.64 -1.20
CA GLN A 23 -3.22 12.09 -2.25
C GLN A 23 -4.56 11.36 -2.16
N MET A 24 -4.54 10.03 -2.05
CA MET A 24 -5.74 9.21 -1.94
C MET A 24 -6.58 9.61 -0.72
N LEU A 25 -5.95 9.80 0.44
CA LEU A 25 -6.64 10.20 1.68
C LEU A 25 -7.32 11.57 1.58
N ARG A 26 -6.72 12.50 0.83
CA ARG A 26 -7.30 13.83 0.58
C ARG A 26 -8.47 13.80 -0.40
N GLU A 27 -8.44 12.88 -1.37
CA GLU A 27 -9.51 12.72 -2.36
C GLU A 27 -10.74 12.00 -1.78
N ASP A 28 -10.53 10.84 -1.15
CA ASP A 28 -11.58 10.07 -0.49
C ASP A 28 -10.97 9.22 0.63
N LYS A 29 -11.08 9.71 1.87
CA LYS A 29 -10.50 9.05 3.06
C LYS A 29 -11.02 7.61 3.24
N VAL A 30 -12.30 7.36 2.99
CA VAL A 30 -12.92 6.04 3.24
C VAL A 30 -12.43 5.02 2.22
N SER A 31 -12.48 5.38 0.93
CA SER A 31 -11.97 4.54 -0.15
C SER A 31 -10.45 4.35 -0.04
N ALA A 32 -9.71 5.39 0.34
CA ALA A 32 -8.27 5.32 0.56
C ALA A 32 -7.90 4.38 1.70
N MET A 33 -8.57 4.45 2.86
CA MET A 33 -8.37 3.50 3.95
C MET A 33 -8.62 2.06 3.49
N TYR A 34 -9.71 1.84 2.75
CA TYR A 34 -10.01 0.53 2.18
C TYR A 34 -8.98 0.07 1.16
N ARG A 35 -8.30 0.95 0.41
CA ARG A 35 -7.28 0.60 -0.61
C ARG A 35 -5.86 0.48 -0.05
N LEU A 36 -5.53 1.28 0.96
CA LEU A 36 -4.26 1.25 1.68
C LEU A 36 -4.21 0.13 2.71
N GLY A 37 -5.36 -0.26 3.28
CA GLY A 37 -5.45 -1.36 4.25
C GLY A 37 -5.14 -0.91 5.67
N VAL A 38 -5.38 0.36 5.95
CA VAL A 38 -5.03 1.03 7.19
C VAL A 38 -6.29 1.46 7.95
N ASN A 39 -6.19 1.51 9.28
CA ASN A 39 -7.27 1.99 10.12
C ASN A 39 -7.34 3.53 10.15
N THR A 40 -8.34 4.08 10.86
CA THR A 40 -8.55 5.53 10.94
C THR A 40 -7.36 6.25 11.56
N ASP A 41 -6.74 5.69 12.60
CA ASP A 41 -5.64 6.31 13.33
C ASP A 41 -4.41 6.48 12.44
N VAL A 42 -4.03 5.43 11.70
CA VAL A 42 -2.93 5.48 10.73
C VAL A 42 -3.24 6.44 9.59
N ALA A 43 -4.48 6.43 9.07
CA ALA A 43 -4.90 7.36 8.04
C ALA A 43 -4.76 8.82 8.47
N GLU A 44 -5.09 9.15 9.72
CA GLU A 44 -4.94 10.50 10.26
C GLU A 44 -3.47 10.90 10.47
N ILE A 45 -2.62 9.96 10.88
CA ILE A 45 -1.19 10.21 10.98
C ILE A 45 -0.63 10.53 9.60
N LEU A 46 -0.92 9.69 8.59
CA LEU A 46 -0.45 9.87 7.22
C LEU A 46 -0.88 11.20 6.62
N ASP A 47 -2.13 11.61 6.83
CA ASP A 47 -2.65 12.89 6.32
C ASP A 47 -1.94 14.10 6.92
N LYS A 48 -1.58 14.03 8.21
CA LYS A 48 -0.88 15.10 8.96
C LYS A 48 0.63 15.17 8.72
N LEU A 49 1.25 14.20 8.03
CA LEU A 49 2.69 14.21 7.78
C LEU A 49 3.12 15.44 6.96
N THR A 50 4.12 16.16 7.45
CA THR A 50 4.77 17.24 6.69
C THR A 50 5.70 16.70 5.61
N SER A 51 6.04 17.50 4.61
CA SER A 51 7.00 17.11 3.56
C SER A 51 8.36 16.66 4.14
N ALA A 52 8.83 17.33 5.19
CA ALA A 52 10.06 16.95 5.88
C ALA A 52 9.95 15.57 6.55
N GLN A 53 8.81 15.26 7.16
CA GLN A 53 8.56 13.95 7.76
C GLN A 53 8.41 12.85 6.70
N LEU A 54 7.79 13.13 5.55
CA LEU A 54 7.72 12.18 4.43
C LEU A 54 9.12 11.78 3.94
N VAL A 55 9.99 12.77 3.70
CA VAL A 55 11.37 12.52 3.27
C VAL A 55 12.15 11.75 4.34
N LYS A 56 11.94 12.07 5.62
CA LYS A 56 12.57 11.36 6.74
C LYS A 56 12.13 9.90 6.82
N MET A 57 10.83 9.62 6.67
CA MET A 57 10.32 8.24 6.67
C MET A 57 10.80 7.47 5.44
N ALA A 58 10.82 8.12 4.28
CA ALA A 58 11.28 7.50 3.04
C ALA A 58 12.74 7.04 3.11
N ALA A 59 13.60 7.74 3.87
CA ALA A 59 15.00 7.39 4.06
C ALA A 59 15.24 6.09 4.88
N SER A 60 14.18 5.40 5.30
CA SER A 60 14.27 4.03 5.84
C SER A 60 14.96 3.09 4.87
N ASN A 61 15.81 2.20 5.39
CA ASN A 61 16.44 1.11 4.62
C ASN A 61 15.51 -0.10 4.41
N MET A 62 14.27 -0.02 4.89
CA MET A 62 13.22 -1.00 4.68
C MET A 62 12.08 -0.38 3.89
N LEU A 63 11.45 -1.21 3.03
CA LEU A 63 10.20 -0.83 2.37
C LEU A 63 9.11 -0.59 3.42
N LEU A 64 8.44 0.56 3.32
CA LEU A 64 7.31 0.93 4.18
C LEU A 64 6.01 0.30 3.72
N CYS A 65 5.94 -0.13 2.46
CA CYS A 65 4.78 -0.79 1.87
C CYS A 65 5.07 -2.27 1.61
N ARG A 66 4.05 -3.10 1.84
CA ARG A 66 4.05 -4.54 1.56
C ARG A 66 2.94 -4.88 0.58
N PHE A 67 3.05 -6.04 -0.06
CA PHE A 67 1.94 -6.59 -0.83
C PHE A 67 0.75 -6.81 0.09
N ARG A 68 -0.40 -6.27 -0.34
CA ARG A 68 -1.64 -6.41 0.40
C ARG A 68 -2.35 -7.72 0.09
N PHE A 69 -2.11 -8.26 -1.10
CA PHE A 69 -2.64 -9.55 -1.53
C PHE A 69 -1.95 -10.69 -0.79
N ASP A 70 -2.69 -11.75 -0.52
CA ASP A 70 -2.14 -13.02 -0.04
C ASP A 70 -1.40 -13.73 -1.19
N ASP A 71 -0.37 -14.51 -0.90
CA ASP A 71 0.35 -15.32 -1.88
C ASP A 71 -0.61 -16.22 -2.67
N ARG A 72 -1.66 -16.73 -2.01
CA ARG A 72 -2.72 -17.52 -2.66
C ARG A 72 -3.51 -16.71 -3.69
N LEU A 73 -3.83 -15.45 -3.36
CA LEU A 73 -4.58 -14.57 -4.25
C LEU A 73 -3.73 -14.14 -5.46
N ILE A 74 -2.43 -13.93 -5.25
CA ILE A 74 -1.47 -13.64 -6.32
C ILE A 74 -1.39 -14.84 -7.27
N ALA A 75 -1.28 -16.05 -6.73
CA ALA A 75 -1.28 -17.28 -7.52
C ALA A 75 -2.57 -17.46 -8.33
N GLU A 76 -3.74 -17.21 -7.72
CA GLU A 76 -5.04 -17.26 -8.40
C GLU A 76 -5.19 -16.22 -9.53
N MET A 77 -4.67 -15.00 -9.33
CA MET A 77 -4.67 -13.97 -10.38
C MET A 77 -3.77 -14.33 -11.56
N LEU A 78 -2.67 -15.03 -11.31
CA LEU A 78 -1.72 -15.47 -12.34
C LEU A 78 -2.17 -16.76 -13.04
N SER A 79 -2.99 -17.60 -12.40
CA SER A 79 -3.45 -18.88 -12.95
C SER A 79 -4.69 -18.79 -13.82
N ASN A 80 -5.54 -17.78 -13.65
CA ASN A 80 -6.78 -17.65 -14.43
C ASN A 80 -6.52 -16.98 -15.79
N ASP A 81 -6.79 -17.74 -16.85
CA ASP A 81 -6.77 -17.26 -18.22
C ASP A 81 -7.78 -16.09 -18.39
N SER A 82 -7.37 -15.11 -19.18
CA SER A 82 -7.92 -13.77 -19.45
C SER A 82 -9.45 -13.61 -19.64
N ARG A 83 -10.22 -14.71 -19.70
CA ARG A 83 -11.66 -14.71 -19.98
C ARG A 83 -12.53 -14.28 -18.80
N ASP A 84 -12.00 -14.27 -17.58
CA ASP A 84 -12.81 -13.99 -16.37
C ASP A 84 -12.19 -12.97 -15.39
N GLN A 85 -11.42 -12.01 -15.91
CA GLN A 85 -10.76 -10.96 -15.09
C GLN A 85 -11.73 -10.17 -14.21
N ALA A 86 -12.98 -9.97 -14.63
CA ALA A 86 -13.97 -9.24 -13.84
C ALA A 86 -14.34 -10.01 -12.57
N VAL A 87 -14.53 -11.33 -12.68
CA VAL A 87 -14.81 -12.22 -11.54
C VAL A 87 -13.61 -12.27 -10.61
N THR A 88 -12.39 -12.44 -11.12
CA THR A 88 -11.16 -12.42 -10.31
C THR A 88 -10.98 -11.11 -9.54
N LYS A 89 -11.25 -9.95 -10.17
CA LYS A 89 -11.18 -8.62 -9.50
C LYS A 89 -12.21 -8.50 -8.37
N SER A 90 -13.43 -9.00 -8.57
CA SER A 90 -14.46 -9.02 -7.53
C SER A 90 -14.10 -9.94 -6.37
N HIS A 91 -13.60 -11.16 -6.64
CA HIS A 91 -13.11 -12.07 -5.59
C HIS A 91 -11.96 -11.46 -4.78
N ALA A 92 -11.02 -10.80 -5.45
CA ALA A 92 -9.95 -10.06 -4.78
C ALA A 92 -10.51 -8.97 -3.87
N ALA A 93 -11.43 -8.12 -4.34
CA ALA A 93 -12.06 -7.09 -3.52
C ALA A 93 -12.78 -7.66 -2.28
N ILE A 94 -13.52 -8.77 -2.45
CA ILE A 94 -14.20 -9.45 -1.33
C ILE A 94 -13.19 -9.98 -0.30
N LEU A 95 -12.14 -10.67 -0.75
CA LEU A 95 -11.08 -11.18 0.13
C LEU A 95 -10.34 -10.06 0.85
N MET A 96 -10.09 -8.94 0.16
CA MET A 96 -9.47 -7.76 0.75
C MET A 96 -10.36 -7.01 1.74
N ALA A 97 -11.69 -7.10 1.60
CA ALA A 97 -12.65 -6.57 2.58
C ALA A 97 -12.76 -7.42 3.84
N GLY A 98 -12.51 -8.72 3.73
CA GLY A 98 -12.49 -9.65 4.87
C GLY A 98 -11.21 -9.57 5.72
N LYS A 99 -10.14 -8.94 5.22
CA LYS A 99 -8.91 -8.72 6.01
C LYS A 99 -9.11 -7.50 6.93
N PRO A 100 -8.95 -7.65 8.26
CA PRO A 100 -8.99 -6.49 9.15
C PRO A 100 -7.88 -5.52 8.75
N ALA A 101 -8.17 -4.22 8.83
CA ALA A 101 -7.15 -3.19 8.65
C ALA A 101 -6.01 -3.43 9.64
N GLU A 102 -4.76 -3.22 9.21
CA GLU A 102 -3.61 -3.33 10.12
C GLU A 102 -3.85 -2.36 11.30
N ALA A 103 -3.94 -2.93 12.50
CA ALA A 103 -4.03 -2.18 13.74
C ALA A 103 -2.63 -1.76 14.16
N VAL A 104 -2.50 -0.54 14.69
CA VAL A 104 -1.27 -0.14 15.38
C VAL A 104 -1.13 -1.03 16.61
N ALA A 105 -0.01 -1.77 16.69
CA ALA A 105 0.35 -2.56 17.86
C ALA A 105 0.80 -1.67 19.02
#